data_AF-A0A9C8Q1A0-F1
#
_entry.id   AF-A0A9C8Q1A0-F1
#
_cell.length_a   1.000
_cell.length_b   1.000
_cell.length_c   1.000
_cell.angle_alpha   90.00
_cell.angle_beta   90.00
_cell.angle_gamma   90.00
#
_symmetry.space_group_name_H-M   'P 1'
#
loop_
_entity.id
_entity.type
_entity.pdbx_description
1 polymer ?
#
loop_
_entity_poly.entity_id
_entity_poly.type
_entity_poly.pdbx_seq_one_letter_code
_entity_poly.pdbx_strand_id
1 'polypeptide(L)'
;GVGATGLVVMEDDKGVQPVYEPTPIVRAEVLKEYPSIPEVLNPIFGGLDMATLQKLNGRIQVGGEPAEAVARDYLTQTGVLD
;
A
#
# COMPACT_ATOMS: atom_id res chain seq x y z
N GLY A 1 -9.29 -0.34 -11.70
CA GLY A 1 -8.45 0.87 -11.53
C GLY A 1 -7.69 1.19 -12.80
N VAL A 2 -7.19 2.43 -12.94
CA VAL A 2 -6.55 2.99 -14.15
C VAL A 2 -5.45 2.09 -14.75
N GLY A 3 -4.61 1.46 -13.92
CA GLY A 3 -3.55 0.57 -14.42
C GLY A 3 -4.05 -0.72 -15.09
N ALA A 4 -5.22 -1.23 -14.71
CA ALA A 4 -5.77 -2.47 -15.28
C ALA A 4 -6.41 -2.28 -16.67
N THR A 5 -6.55 -1.03 -17.14
CA THR A 5 -7.12 -0.69 -18.46
C THR A 5 -6.04 -0.30 -19.48
N GLY A 6 -4.75 -0.51 -19.17
CA GLY A 6 -3.65 -0.12 -20.05
C GLY A 6 -3.40 1.39 -20.10
N LEU A 7 -3.95 2.15 -19.14
CA LEU A 7 -3.72 3.59 -19.00
C LEU A 7 -2.55 3.83 -18.05
N VAL A 8 -1.81 4.92 -18.30
CA VAL A 8 -0.69 5.35 -17.47
C VAL A 8 -1.09 6.65 -16.75
N VAL A 9 -0.84 6.69 -15.44
CA VAL A 9 -1.05 7.93 -14.65
C VAL A 9 0.14 8.85 -14.90
N MET A 10 -0.14 10.09 -15.29
CA MET A 10 0.88 11.12 -15.47
C MET A 10 1.34 11.67 -14.12
N GLU A 11 2.61 12.02 -14.03
CA GLU A 11 3.19 12.73 -12.89
C GLU A 11 2.60 14.15 -12.80
N ASP A 12 2.25 14.57 -11.58
CA ASP A 12 1.90 15.96 -11.28
C ASP A 12 3.16 16.72 -10.88
N ASP A 13 3.99 17.04 -11.87
CA ASP A 13 5.31 17.65 -11.72
C ASP A 13 5.30 19.04 -11.04
N LYS A 14 4.13 19.69 -11.02
CA LYS A 14 3.92 21.02 -10.41
C LYS A 14 3.12 20.98 -9.11
N GLY A 15 2.73 19.79 -8.64
CA GLY A 15 1.98 19.63 -7.40
C GLY A 15 0.68 20.43 -7.37
N VAL A 16 -0.05 20.44 -8.49
CA VAL A 16 -1.34 21.14 -8.60
C VAL A 16 -2.38 20.46 -7.70
N GLN A 17 -2.29 19.15 -7.55
CA GLN A 17 -3.17 18.35 -6.69
C GLN A 17 -2.59 18.21 -5.28
N PRO A 18 -3.45 18.14 -4.25
CA PRO A 18 -3.01 17.71 -2.92
C PRO A 18 -2.45 16.28 -2.97
N VAL A 19 -1.37 16.04 -2.23
CA VAL A 19 -0.76 14.71 -2.08
C VAL A 19 -1.58 13.87 -1.10
N TYR A 20 -1.97 12.66 -1.51
CA TYR A 20 -2.70 11.69 -0.68
C TYR A 20 -1.90 10.38 -0.55
N GLU A 21 -0.87 10.38 0.29
CA GLU A 21 -0.11 9.17 0.60
C GLU A 21 -0.76 8.37 1.74
N PRO A 22 -0.99 7.05 1.56
CA PRO A 22 -1.53 6.22 2.62
C PRO A 22 -0.50 6.04 3.73
N THR A 23 -0.91 6.24 4.98
CA THR A 23 -0.06 6.03 6.15
C THR A 23 -0.86 5.45 7.32
N PRO A 24 -0.30 4.54 8.13
CA PRO A 24 -0.92 4.09 9.36
C PRO A 24 -1.02 5.22 10.38
N ILE A 25 -2.19 5.40 10.97
CA ILE A 25 -2.38 6.30 12.11
C ILE A 25 -2.76 5.45 13.33
N VAL A 26 -1.95 5.53 14.38
CA VAL A 26 -2.10 4.74 15.61
C VAL A 26 -2.24 5.68 16.81
N ARG A 27 -3.13 5.34 17.75
CA ARG A 27 -3.27 6.10 19.00
C ARG A 27 -1.98 6.05 19.81
N ALA A 28 -1.58 7.18 20.38
CA ALA A 28 -0.33 7.29 21.14
C ALA A 28 -0.22 6.30 22.31
N GLU A 29 -1.32 6.00 23.00
CA GLU A 29 -1.36 5.00 24.09
C GLU A 29 -1.00 3.60 23.60
N VAL A 30 -1.57 3.20 22.45
CA VAL A 30 -1.28 1.89 21.83
C VAL A 30 0.16 1.83 21.34
N LEU A 31 0.67 2.92 20.74
CA LEU A 31 2.05 2.96 20.27
C LEU A 31 3.07 2.89 21.43
N LYS A 32 2.74 3.42 22.61
CA LYS A 32 3.56 3.27 23.81
C LYS A 32 3.55 1.83 24.34
N GLU A 33 2.42 1.15 24.25
CA GLU A 33 2.29 -0.26 24.66
C GLU A 33 2.98 -1.20 23.68
N TYR A 34 2.93 -0.89 22.38
CA TYR A 34 3.52 -1.69 21.30
C TYR A 34 4.51 -0.85 20.47
N PRO A 35 5.70 -0.54 21.01
CA PRO A 35 6.68 0.31 20.33
C PRO A 35 7.29 -0.34 19.08
N SER A 36 7.08 -1.63 18.85
CA SER A 36 7.52 -2.35 17.64
C SER A 36 6.64 -2.11 16.41
N ILE A 37 5.44 -1.50 16.56
CA ILE A 37 4.54 -1.22 15.43
C ILE A 37 5.25 -0.47 14.28
N PRO A 38 6.02 0.61 14.51
CA PRO A 38 6.73 1.30 13.43
C PRO A 38 7.80 0.44 12.77
N GLU A 39 8.49 -0.40 13.54
CA GLU A 39 9.54 -1.30 13.02
C GLU A 39 8.95 -2.27 11.99
N VAL A 40 7.72 -2.71 12.21
CA VAL A 40 6.98 -3.60 11.29
C VAL A 40 6.32 -2.82 10.15
N LEU A 41 5.63 -1.71 10.43
CA LEU A 41 4.81 -1.02 9.43
C LEU A 41 5.62 -0.12 8.49
N ASN A 42 6.70 0.51 8.95
CA ASN A 42 7.52 1.40 8.12
C ASN A 42 8.07 0.73 6.85
N PRO A 43 8.71 -0.46 6.91
CA PRO A 43 9.21 -1.11 5.70
C PRO A 43 8.08 -1.55 4.77
N ILE A 44 6.92 -1.96 5.31
CA ILE A 44 5.75 -2.34 4.50
C ILE A 44 5.27 -1.14 3.67
N PHE A 45 5.03 0.00 4.32
CA PHE A 45 4.51 1.20 3.66
C PHE A 45 5.55 1.90 2.79
N GLY A 46 6.86 1.77 3.11
CA GLY A 46 7.94 2.23 2.24
C GLY A 46 7.99 1.52 0.89
N GLY A 47 7.44 0.30 0.78
CA GLY A 47 7.32 -0.45 -0.48
C GLY A 47 6.03 -0.19 -1.27
N LEU A 48 5.05 0.52 -0.70
CA LEU A 48 3.74 0.74 -1.32
C LEU A 48 3.72 1.98 -2.23
N ASP A 49 4.61 2.00 -3.24
CA ASP A 49 4.60 3.05 -4.25
C ASP A 49 3.35 3.01 -5.16
N MET A 50 3.18 4.05 -5.98
CA MET A 50 2.00 4.20 -6.86
C MET A 50 1.82 3.00 -7.80
N ALA A 51 2.91 2.49 -8.39
CA ALA A 51 2.85 1.36 -9.32
C ALA A 51 2.44 0.07 -8.59
N THR A 52 2.99 -0.17 -7.41
CA THR A 52 2.69 -1.30 -6.54
C THR A 52 1.23 -1.26 -6.11
N LEU A 53 0.75 -0.13 -5.60
CA LEU A 53 -0.66 0.03 -5.21
C LEU A 53 -1.62 -0.14 -6.38
N GLN A 54 -1.29 0.36 -7.58
CA GLN A 54 -2.12 0.14 -8.77
C GLN A 54 -2.20 -1.34 -9.14
N LYS A 55 -1.08 -2.08 -9.08
CA LYS A 55 -1.04 -3.51 -9.35
C LYS A 55 -1.89 -4.29 -8.33
N LEU A 56 -1.72 -4.02 -7.04
CA LEU A 56 -2.48 -4.68 -5.96
C LEU A 56 -3.98 -4.37 -6.07
N ASN A 57 -4.35 -3.11 -6.28
CA ASN A 57 -5.75 -2.74 -6.49
C ASN A 57 -6.34 -3.33 -7.78
N GLY A 58 -5.52 -3.52 -8.83
CA GLY A 58 -5.92 -4.19 -10.07
C GLY A 58 -6.31 -5.65 -9.86
N ARG A 59 -5.53 -6.40 -9.09
CA ARG A 59 -5.85 -7.78 -8.69
C ARG A 59 -7.23 -7.89 -8.02
N ILE A 60 -7.56 -6.93 -7.16
CA ILE A 60 -8.84 -6.90 -6.45
C ILE A 60 -9.98 -6.48 -7.38
N GLN A 61 -9.88 -5.29 -7.99
CA GLN A 61 -11.01 -4.66 -8.70
C GLN A 61 -11.30 -5.30 -10.06
N VAL A 62 -10.29 -5.87 -10.72
CA VAL A 62 -10.42 -6.46 -12.06
C VAL A 62 -10.20 -7.96 -12.03
N GLY A 63 -9.22 -8.43 -11.26
CA GLY A 63 -8.96 -9.87 -11.08
C GLY A 63 -9.99 -10.58 -10.19
N GLY A 64 -10.75 -9.84 -9.38
CA GLY A 64 -11.74 -10.41 -8.46
C GLY A 64 -11.13 -11.14 -7.27
N GLU A 65 -9.82 -10.96 -7.03
CA GLU A 65 -9.13 -11.60 -5.91
C GLU A 65 -9.56 -10.99 -4.57
N PRO A 66 -9.77 -11.80 -3.51
CA PRO A 66 -10.04 -11.28 -2.17
C PRO A 66 -8.90 -10.37 -1.69
N ALA A 67 -9.24 -9.22 -1.13
CA ALA A 67 -8.24 -8.26 -0.65
C ALA A 67 -7.29 -8.86 0.40
N GLU A 68 -7.79 -9.74 1.27
CA GLU A 68 -6.98 -10.47 2.25
C GLU A 68 -5.92 -11.35 1.58
N ALA A 69 -6.29 -12.10 0.54
CA ALA A 69 -5.37 -12.94 -0.20
C ALA A 69 -4.29 -12.10 -0.91
N VAL A 70 -4.68 -11.00 -1.55
CA VAL A 70 -3.75 -10.07 -2.20
C VAL A 70 -2.77 -9.45 -1.19
N ALA A 71 -3.25 -9.07 -0.01
CA ALA A 71 -2.41 -8.52 1.05
C ALA A 71 -1.44 -9.57 1.61
N ARG A 72 -1.92 -10.80 1.88
CA ARG A 72 -1.09 -11.91 2.38
C ARG A 72 0.01 -12.27 1.39
N ASP A 73 -0.34 -12.39 0.11
CA ASP A 73 0.63 -12.66 -0.95
C ASP A 73 1.69 -11.56 -1.04
N TYR A 74 1.30 -10.28 -0.99
CA TYR A 74 2.24 -9.16 -1.04
C TYR A 74 3.21 -9.19 0.15
N LEU A 75 2.69 -9.38 1.36
CA LEU A 75 3.50 -9.47 2.57
C LEU A 75 4.42 -10.70 2.57
N THR A 76 3.98 -11.82 1.99
CA THR A 76 4.82 -13.02 1.83
C THR A 76 5.94 -12.79 0.82
N GLN A 77 5.63 -12.20 -0.35
CA GLN A 77 6.61 -11.90 -1.39
C GLN A 77 7.65 -10.86 -0.95
N THR A 78 7.28 -9.97 -0.05
CA THR A 78 8.18 -8.96 0.53
C THR A 78 8.95 -9.46 1.76
N GLY A 79 8.75 -10.73 2.16
CA GLY A 79 9.44 -11.35 3.29
C GLY A 79 8.99 -10.85 4.67
N VAL A 80 7.79 -10.26 4.74
CA VAL A 80 7.18 -9.76 5.98
C VAL A 80 6.36 -10.84 6.68
N LEU A 81 5.78 -11.77 5.92
CA LEU A 81 4.99 -12.91 6.42
C LEU A 81 5.51 -14.22 5.81
N ASP A 82 5.27 -15.33 6.52
CA ASP A 82 5.53 -16.71 6.09
C ASP A 82 4.26 -17.41 5.55
#